data_AF-A0A2N0NDI1-F1
#
_entry.id   AF-A0A2N0NDI1-F1
#
_cell.length_a   1.000
_cell.length_b   1.000
_cell.length_c   1.000
_cell.angle_alpha   90.00
_cell.angle_beta   90.00
_cell.angle_gamma   90.00
#
_symmetry.space_group_name_H-M   'P 1'
#
loop_
_entity.id
_entity.type
_entity.pdbx_description
1 polymer ?
#
loop_
_entity_poly.entity_id
_entity_poly.type
_entity_poly.pdbx_seq_one_letter_code
_entity_poly.pdbx_strand_id
1 'polypeptide(L)'
;MKFDSITSSLTHLFWMSPKQQILWLRYHDVIMHDNTYKTNQYNRPLSLFVTPDNNLKTRIVAQAIVDDETQLSYEWVFQCVKE
;
A
#
# COMPACT_ATOMS: atom_id res chain seq x y z
N MET A 1 -9.68 3.77 -3.71
CA MET A 1 -9.94 2.47 -4.37
C MET A 1 -10.15 2.68 -5.87
N LYS A 2 -9.88 1.68 -6.71
CA LYS A 2 -10.00 1.73 -8.17
C LYS A 2 -10.74 0.50 -8.69
N PHE A 3 -11.67 0.71 -9.61
CA PHE A 3 -12.45 -0.35 -10.25
C PHE A 3 -12.11 -0.43 -11.74
N ASP A 4 -12.22 -1.64 -12.30
CA ASP A 4 -12.22 -1.84 -13.74
C ASP A 4 -13.53 -1.31 -14.35
N SER A 5 -13.43 -0.55 -15.42
CA SER A 5 -14.59 0.15 -16.01
C SER A 5 -15.55 -0.77 -16.76
N ILE A 6 -15.09 -1.95 -17.18
CA ILE A 6 -15.89 -2.90 -17.98
C ILE A 6 -16.57 -3.90 -17.05
N THR A 7 -15.81 -4.51 -16.16
CA THR A 7 -16.25 -5.60 -15.29
C THR A 7 -16.78 -5.12 -13.94
N SER A 8 -16.57 -3.85 -13.60
CA SER A 8 -16.84 -3.29 -12.25
C SER A 8 -16.10 -4.02 -11.13
N SER A 9 -15.06 -4.79 -11.45
CA SER A 9 -14.26 -5.52 -10.47
C SER A 9 -13.30 -4.57 -9.75
N LEU A 10 -13.04 -4.82 -8.47
CA LEU A 10 -12.08 -4.05 -7.68
C LEU A 10 -10.65 -4.41 -8.13
N THR A 11 -9.94 -3.44 -8.73
CA THR A 11 -8.58 -3.67 -9.22
C THR A 11 -7.54 -3.24 -8.22
N HIS A 12 -7.76 -2.10 -7.54
CA HIS A 12 -6.82 -1.57 -6.56
C HIS A 12 -7.54 -1.11 -5.29
N LEU A 13 -6.99 -1.49 -4.15
CA LEU A 13 -7.46 -1.07 -2.84
C LEU A 13 -6.27 -0.53 -2.06
N PHE A 14 -6.34 0.71 -1.63
CA PHE A 14 -5.35 1.32 -0.73
C PHE A 14 -6.05 1.69 0.57
N TRP A 15 -5.40 1.46 1.70
CA TRP A 15 -5.95 1.85 2.99
C TRP A 15 -4.87 2.07 4.05
N MET A 16 -5.24 2.91 5.03
CA MET A 16 -4.49 3.17 6.25
C MET A 16 -5.49 3.25 7.40
N SER A 17 -5.20 2.58 8.52
CA SER A 17 -5.93 2.83 9.77
C SER A 17 -5.56 4.19 10.36
N PRO A 18 -6.37 4.77 11.28
CA PRO A 18 -6.02 6.03 11.94
C PRO A 18 -4.64 6.00 12.62
N LYS A 19 -4.25 4.87 13.22
CA LYS A 19 -2.91 4.71 13.83
C LYS A 19 -1.80 4.74 12.78
N GLN A 20 -2.05 4.17 11.61
CA GLN A 20 -1.10 4.14 10.51
C GLN A 20 -0.88 5.52 9.90
N GLN A 21 -1.93 6.33 9.79
CA GLN A 21 -1.82 7.75 9.39
C GLN A 21 -0.93 8.54 10.35
N ILE A 22 -1.08 8.34 11.67
CA ILE A 22 -0.22 8.99 12.67
C ILE A 22 1.24 8.55 12.52
N LEU A 23 1.48 7.26 12.26
CA LEU A 23 2.83 6.75 12.04
C LEU A 23 3.44 7.28 10.74
N TRP A 24 2.65 7.37 9.67
CA TRP A 24 3.06 7.98 8.40
C TRP A 24 3.50 9.43 8.63
N LEU A 25 2.65 10.27 9.24
CA LEU A 25 2.96 11.67 9.53
C LEU A 25 4.21 11.86 10.41
N ARG A 26 4.58 10.84 11.20
CA ARG A 26 5.76 10.91 12.09
C ARG A 26 7.04 10.37 11.45
N TYR A 27 6.95 9.40 10.55
CA TYR A 27 8.08 8.60 10.09
C TYR A 27 8.15 8.45 8.56
N HIS A 28 7.43 9.28 7.78
CA HIS A 28 7.42 9.20 6.31
C HIS A 28 8.77 9.50 5.66
N ASP A 29 9.75 10.05 6.39
CA ASP A 29 11.07 10.38 5.87
C ASP A 29 11.83 9.15 5.35
N VAL A 30 11.59 7.99 5.96
CA VAL A 30 12.19 6.72 5.53
C VAL A 30 11.10 5.64 5.48
N ILE A 31 10.82 5.18 4.27
CA ILE A 31 9.86 4.12 3.99
C ILE A 31 10.57 2.99 3.24
N MET A 32 10.38 1.77 3.71
CA MET A 32 10.68 0.56 2.97
C MET A 32 9.40 0.03 2.35
N HIS A 33 9.48 -0.40 1.11
CA HIS A 33 8.35 -0.93 0.36
C HIS A 33 8.61 -2.39 0.04
N ASP A 34 7.64 -3.25 0.32
CA ASP A 34 7.72 -4.69 0.06
C ASP A 34 6.46 -5.17 -0.65
N ASN A 35 6.64 -6.03 -1.66
CA ASN A 35 5.54 -6.66 -2.38
C ASN A 35 5.52 -8.15 -2.07
N THR A 36 4.48 -8.57 -1.38
CA THR A 36 4.24 -10.00 -1.17
C THR A 36 3.49 -10.56 -2.38
N TYR A 37 4.18 -11.40 -3.16
CA TYR A 37 3.67 -11.92 -4.41
C TYR A 37 2.53 -12.92 -4.20
N LYS A 38 1.31 -12.50 -4.53
CA LYS A 38 0.14 -13.35 -4.80
C LYS A 38 -0.23 -14.39 -3.73
N THR A 39 -0.03 -14.05 -2.46
CA THR A 39 -0.33 -14.94 -1.33
C THR A 39 -1.79 -14.94 -0.89
N ASN A 40 -2.61 -14.00 -1.40
CA ASN A 40 -4.04 -13.91 -1.08
C ASN A 40 -4.93 -14.73 -2.03
N GLN A 41 -6.18 -14.97 -1.64
CA GLN A 41 -7.16 -15.75 -2.41
C GLN A 41 -7.45 -15.20 -3.82
N TYR A 42 -7.09 -13.94 -4.08
CA TYR A 42 -7.29 -13.27 -5.35
C TYR A 42 -6.04 -13.32 -6.24
N ASN A 43 -4.96 -13.96 -5.78
CA ASN A 43 -3.69 -14.08 -6.51
C ASN A 43 -3.14 -12.70 -6.93
N ARG A 44 -3.35 -11.68 -6.08
CA ARG A 44 -2.98 -10.27 -6.32
C ARG A 44 -1.80 -9.85 -5.46
N PRO A 45 -0.86 -9.04 -5.96
CA PRO A 45 0.21 -8.48 -5.14
C PRO A 45 -0.35 -7.67 -3.96
N LEU A 46 0.18 -7.92 -2.76
CA LEU A 46 -0.04 -7.09 -1.59
C LEU A 46 1.23 -6.26 -1.35
N SER A 47 1.07 -4.96 -1.54
CA SER A 47 2.08 -3.92 -1.36
C SER A 47 2.02 -3.40 0.08
N LEU A 48 3.14 -3.48 0.80
CA LEU A 48 3.30 -3.02 2.18
C LEU A 48 4.29 -1.86 2.24
N PHE A 49 3.90 -0.80 2.93
CA PHE A 49 4.78 0.31 3.27
C PHE A 49 5.13 0.20 4.74
N VAL A 50 6.42 0.09 5.04
CA VAL A 50 6.92 -0.12 6.40
C VAL A 50 7.97 0.92 6.78
N THR A 51 8.02 1.26 8.05
CA THR A 51 9.00 2.20 8.62
C THR A 51 9.50 1.69 9.97
N PRO A 52 10.77 1.93 10.34
CA PRO A 52 11.24 1.74 11.71
C PRO A 52 10.70 2.84 12.63
N ASP A 53 10.16 2.47 13.79
CA ASP A 53 9.84 3.44 14.84
C ASP A 53 11.07 3.78 15.71
N ASN A 54 10.89 4.71 16.66
CA ASN A 54 11.93 5.14 17.60
C ASN A 54 12.40 4.03 18.57
N ASN A 55 11.75 2.88 18.59
CA ASN A 55 12.13 1.70 19.35
C ASN A 55 12.72 0.61 18.46
N LEU A 56 13.14 0.95 17.24
CA LEU A 56 13.71 0.03 16.24
C LEU A 56 12.72 -1.09 15.85
N LYS A 57 11.42 -0.86 15.96
CA LYS A 57 10.40 -1.82 15.56
C LYS A 57 9.86 -1.45 14.18
N THR A 58 9.74 -2.45 13.31
CA THR A 58 9.10 -2.29 12.00
C THR A 58 7.59 -2.09 12.17
N ARG A 59 7.06 -1.04 11.56
CA ARG A 59 5.63 -0.70 11.56
C ARG A 59 5.12 -0.61 10.13
N ILE A 60 3.99 -1.25 9.85
CA ILE A 60 3.27 -1.04 8.59
C ILE A 60 2.53 0.28 8.69
N VAL A 61 2.80 1.22 7.78
CA VAL A 61 2.20 2.56 7.73
C VAL A 61 1.17 2.72 6.63
N ALA A 62 1.21 1.89 5.60
CA ALA A 62 0.16 1.84 4.59
C ALA A 62 0.21 0.49 3.87
N GLN A 63 -0.88 0.16 3.20
CA GLN A 63 -0.95 -1.05 2.40
C GLN A 63 -1.87 -0.87 1.20
N ALA A 64 -1.56 -1.62 0.16
CA ALA A 64 -2.38 -1.69 -1.05
C ALA A 64 -2.45 -3.11 -1.62
N ILE A 65 -3.61 -3.45 -2.18
CA ILE A 65 -3.76 -4.56 -3.12
C ILE A 65 -3.83 -3.93 -4.51
N VAL A 66 -3.08 -4.48 -5.46
CA VAL A 66 -3.05 -4.06 -6.87
C VAL A 66 -3.33 -5.26 -7.78
N ASP A 67 -3.72 -5.02 -9.03
CA ASP A 67 -3.96 -6.12 -9.98
C ASP A 67 -2.66 -6.71 -10.53
N ASP A 68 -1.69 -5.84 -10.75
CA ASP A 68 -0.41 -6.17 -11.36
C ASP A 68 0.72 -5.32 -10.76
N GLU A 69 1.95 -5.72 -11.05
CA GLU A 69 3.16 -5.04 -10.58
C GLU A 69 3.70 -4.03 -11.62
N THR A 70 2.80 -3.33 -12.33
CA THR A 70 3.21 -2.33 -13.33
C THR A 70 3.50 -0.97 -12.70
N GLN A 71 4.29 -0.16 -13.41
CA GLN A 71 4.58 1.23 -13.03
C GLN A 71 3.30 2.03 -12.79
N LEU A 72 2.29 1.91 -13.66
CA LEU A 72 1.02 2.65 -13.55
C LEU A 72 0.26 2.29 -12.26
N SER A 73 0.29 1.02 -11.87
CA SER A 73 -0.32 0.57 -10.62
C SER A 73 0.37 1.18 -9.41
N TYR A 74 1.71 1.23 -9.40
CA TYR A 74 2.44 1.84 -8.28
C TYR A 74 2.37 3.36 -8.28
N GLU A 75 2.33 4.02 -9.44
CA GLU A 75 2.05 5.46 -9.51
C GLU A 75 0.72 5.79 -8.83
N TRP A 76 -0.32 4.99 -9.08
CA TRP A 76 -1.61 5.12 -8.39
C TRP A 76 -1.49 4.88 -6.88
N VAL A 77 -0.74 3.87 -6.45
CA VAL A 77 -0.51 3.61 -5.01
C VAL A 77 0.19 4.79 -4.35
N PHE A 78 1.27 5.31 -4.94
CA PHE A 78 2.00 6.45 -4.39
C PHE A 78 1.17 7.73 -4.39
N GLN A 79 0.28 7.93 -5.37
CA GLN A 79 -0.68 9.04 -5.37
C GLN A 79 -1.68 8.95 -4.21
N CYS A 80 -2.06 7.74 -3.76
CA CYS A 80 -2.94 7.58 -2.60
C CYS A 80 -2.27 7.96 -1.27
N VAL A 81 -0.93 7.90 -1.23
CA VAL A 81 -0.11 8.20 -0.06
C VAL A 81 0.26 9.70 -0.01
N LYS A 82 0.29 10.37 -1.17
CA LYS A 82 0.55 11.81 -1.27
C LYS A 82 -0.64 12.59 -0.70
N GLU A 83 -0.37 13.36 0.34
CA GLU A 83 -1.09 14.62 0.57
C GLU A 83 -0.81 15.60 -0.56
#